data_AF-A0A484ZH13-F1
#
_entry.id   AF-A0A484ZH13-F1
#
_cell.length_a   1.000
_cell.length_b   1.000
_cell.length_c   1.000
_cell.angle_alpha   90.00
_cell.angle_beta   90.00
_cell.angle_gamma   90.00
#
_symmetry.space_group_name_H-M   'P 1'
#
loop_
_entity.id
_entity.type
_entity.pdbx_description
1 polymer ?
#
loop_
_entity_poly.entity_id
_entity_poly.type
_entity_poly.pdbx_seq_one_letter_code
_entity_poly.pdbx_strand_id
1 'polypeptide(L)'
;MALQALDEDEKNTVTLTYGNRGNPNHGVVAESGFYKLISRSRKATTNGTFAHRFTNWVFGEVIPSIRKTGAYGVPWGDLQDFTGRNSQSITKGRKAGTELAQRRYEKERLAREESQLWRKYQPDLLVEVS
;
A
#
# COMPACT_ATOMS: atom_id res chain seq x y z
N MET A 1 39.09 8.38 -6.36
CA MET A 1 38.12 8.23 -5.26
C MET A 1 36.86 7.53 -5.78
N ALA A 2 36.14 6.76 -4.95
CA ALA A 2 34.95 6.02 -5.39
C ALA A 2 33.82 6.93 -5.92
N LEU A 3 33.60 8.08 -5.27
CA LEU A 3 32.58 9.08 -5.66
C LEU A 3 32.93 9.87 -6.92
N GLN A 4 34.21 9.94 -7.32
CA GLN A 4 34.61 10.64 -8.54
C GLN A 4 34.16 9.91 -9.81
N ALA A 5 33.89 8.61 -9.70
CA ALA A 5 33.47 7.78 -10.82
C ALA A 5 31.95 7.63 -10.94
N LEU A 6 31.20 8.47 -10.20
CA LEU A 6 29.76 8.63 -10.30
C LEU A 6 29.42 9.91 -11.04
N ASP A 7 28.30 9.89 -11.74
CA ASP A 7 27.76 11.05 -12.44
C ASP A 7 27.32 12.12 -11.41
N GLU A 8 27.22 13.39 -11.83
CA GLU A 8 26.94 14.50 -10.90
C GLU A 8 25.53 14.43 -10.28
N ASP A 9 24.56 13.81 -10.95
CA ASP A 9 23.21 13.58 -10.42
C ASP A 9 23.14 12.43 -9.39
N GLU A 10 24.17 11.58 -9.33
CA GLU A 10 24.19 10.39 -8.49
C GLU A 10 24.93 10.58 -7.16
N LYS A 11 25.53 11.75 -6.95
CA LYS A 11 26.30 12.08 -5.76
C LYS A 11 25.96 13.49 -5.29
N ASN A 12 25.98 13.69 -3.98
CA ASN A 12 25.88 15.01 -3.38
C ASN A 12 26.72 15.05 -2.09
N THR A 13 26.96 16.24 -1.58
CA THR A 13 27.59 16.44 -0.27
C THR A 13 26.60 17.13 0.64
N VAL A 14 26.32 16.52 1.80
CA VAL A 14 25.46 17.11 2.82
C VAL A 14 26.29 17.42 4.06
N THR A 15 25.98 18.55 4.69
CA THR A 15 26.61 18.95 5.94
C THR A 15 25.78 18.44 7.10
N LEU A 16 26.31 17.48 7.87
CA LEU A 16 25.66 17.00 9.09
C LEU A 16 26.26 17.74 10.28
N THR A 17 25.50 18.65 10.86
CA THR A 17 25.91 19.48 12.01
C THR A 17 25.75 18.78 13.36
N TYR A 18 25.10 17.61 13.38
CA TYR A 18 24.92 16.78 14.57
C TYR A 18 25.78 15.52 14.45
N GLY A 19 26.78 15.35 15.33
CA GLY A 19 27.70 14.20 15.31
C GLY A 19 29.15 14.55 15.65
N ASN A 20 30.04 13.55 15.57
CA ASN A 20 31.46 13.60 15.96
C ASN A 20 32.20 14.87 15.48
N ARG A 21 33.07 15.41 16.34
CA ARG A 21 33.91 16.60 16.09
C ARG A 21 34.84 16.35 14.89
N GLY A 22 34.66 17.08 13.78
CA GLY A 22 35.44 16.89 12.55
C GLY A 22 34.85 17.59 11.33
N ASN A 23 35.24 17.17 10.11
CA ASN A 23 34.64 17.66 8.87
C ASN A 23 33.16 17.24 8.81
N PRO A 24 32.20 18.18 8.82
CA PRO A 24 30.77 17.86 8.82
C PRO A 24 30.25 17.46 7.44
N ASN A 25 31.07 17.54 6.39
CA ASN A 25 30.66 17.23 5.02
C ASN A 25 30.72 15.72 4.75
N HIS A 26 29.56 15.13 4.45
CA HIS A 26 29.40 13.73 4.11
C HIS A 26 28.94 13.57 2.67
N GLY A 27 29.60 12.66 1.94
CA GLY A 27 29.14 12.25 0.62
C GLY A 27 27.91 11.35 0.74
N VAL A 28 26.86 11.71 0.02
CA VAL A 28 25.66 10.90 -0.16
C VAL A 28 25.54 10.50 -1.61
N VAL A 29 24.94 9.35 -1.86
CA VAL A 29 24.75 8.81 -3.22
C VAL A 29 23.30 8.46 -3.43
N ALA A 30 22.82 8.69 -4.65
CA ALA A 30 21.52 8.21 -5.08
C ALA A 30 21.54 6.68 -5.24
N GLU A 31 20.35 6.08 -5.39
CA GLU A 31 20.20 4.64 -5.58
C GLU A 31 20.96 4.11 -6.80
N SER A 32 20.91 4.83 -7.92
CA SER A 32 21.67 4.50 -9.13
C SER A 32 23.19 4.47 -8.88
N GLY A 33 23.71 5.48 -8.18
CA GLY A 33 25.10 5.56 -7.76
C GLY A 33 25.48 4.44 -6.80
N PHE A 34 24.60 4.08 -5.86
CA PHE A 34 24.79 2.92 -4.98
C PHE A 34 24.94 1.62 -5.77
N TYR A 35 24.09 1.37 -6.76
CA TYR A 35 24.20 0.16 -7.60
C TYR A 35 25.50 0.12 -8.41
N LYS A 36 25.96 1.26 -8.93
CA LYS A 36 27.27 1.37 -9.60
C LYS A 36 28.41 1.08 -8.64
N LEU A 37 28.36 1.62 -7.42
CA LEU A 37 29.42 1.42 -6.42
C LEU A 37 29.47 0.00 -5.87
N ILE A 38 28.31 -0.60 -5.57
CA ILE A 38 28.24 -1.93 -5.00
C ILE A 38 28.71 -2.99 -6.01
N SER A 39 28.30 -2.86 -7.27
CA SER A 39 28.68 -3.79 -8.34
C SER A 39 30.17 -3.69 -8.70
N ARG A 40 30.76 -2.50 -8.65
CA ARG A 40 32.20 -2.28 -8.88
C ARG A 40 33.10 -2.61 -7.69
N SER A 41 32.53 -2.79 -6.51
CA SER A 41 33.30 -3.07 -5.30
C SER A 41 34.11 -4.35 -5.48
N ARG A 42 35.39 -4.35 -5.09
CA ARG A 42 36.21 -5.60 -5.07
C ARG A 42 35.58 -6.70 -4.20
N LYS A 43 34.82 -6.28 -3.17
CA LYS A 43 34.07 -7.21 -2.32
C LYS A 43 32.93 -7.89 -3.08
N ALA A 44 32.41 -7.30 -4.15
CA ALA A 44 31.36 -7.93 -4.97
C ALA A 44 31.80 -9.27 -5.58
N THR A 45 33.10 -9.48 -5.79
CA THR A 45 33.67 -10.76 -6.28
C THR A 45 34.19 -11.66 -5.14
N THR A 46 34.20 -11.18 -3.90
CA THR A 46 34.69 -11.93 -2.75
C THR A 46 33.54 -12.64 -2.04
N ASN A 47 33.57 -13.98 -2.05
CA ASN A 47 32.61 -14.83 -1.35
C ASN A 47 32.48 -14.45 0.14
N GLY A 48 31.28 -14.58 0.68
CA GLY A 48 30.97 -14.28 2.09
C GLY A 48 30.71 -12.81 2.40
N THR A 49 31.07 -11.87 1.52
CA THR A 49 30.79 -10.46 1.74
C THR A 49 29.34 -10.08 1.42
N PHE A 50 28.87 -8.98 2.00
CA PHE A 50 27.56 -8.41 1.68
C PHE A 50 27.43 -8.04 0.20
N ALA A 51 28.45 -7.36 -0.35
CA ALA A 51 28.44 -6.91 -1.74
C ALA A 51 28.29 -8.07 -2.73
N HIS A 52 28.96 -9.21 -2.46
CA HIS A 52 28.84 -10.40 -3.27
C HIS A 52 27.42 -10.99 -3.23
N ARG A 53 26.85 -11.16 -2.03
CA ARG A 53 25.48 -11.67 -1.88
C ARG A 53 24.45 -10.78 -2.57
N PHE A 54 24.56 -9.47 -2.35
CA PHE A 54 23.66 -8.49 -2.93
C PHE A 54 23.73 -8.51 -4.47
N THR A 55 24.94 -8.45 -5.03
CA THR A 55 25.16 -8.44 -6.48
C THR A 55 24.63 -9.72 -7.14
N ASN A 56 24.90 -10.89 -6.54
CA ASN A 56 24.42 -12.16 -7.06
C ASN A 56 22.89 -12.30 -6.96
N TRP A 57 22.29 -11.83 -5.86
CA TRP A 57 20.83 -11.83 -5.73
C TRP A 57 20.18 -10.91 -6.76
N VAL A 58 20.68 -9.68 -6.93
CA VAL A 58 20.13 -8.74 -7.91
C VAL A 58 20.26 -9.27 -9.33
N PHE A 59 21.45 -9.70 -9.75
CA PHE A 59 21.68 -10.11 -11.14
C PHE A 59 21.25 -11.55 -11.45
N GLY A 60 21.24 -12.44 -10.45
CA GLY A 60 20.83 -13.83 -10.63
C GLY A 60 19.32 -14.05 -10.47
N GLU A 61 18.65 -13.24 -9.65
CA GLU A 61 17.24 -13.46 -9.29
C GLU A 61 16.36 -12.27 -9.69
N VAL A 62 16.68 -11.06 -9.19
CA VAL A 62 15.81 -9.89 -9.34
C VAL A 62 15.65 -9.47 -10.80
N ILE A 63 16.76 -9.18 -11.48
CA ILE A 63 16.75 -8.71 -12.87
C ILE A 63 16.17 -9.77 -13.83
N PRO A 64 16.56 -11.06 -13.74
CA PRO A 64 15.94 -12.10 -14.57
C PRO A 64 14.44 -12.26 -14.32
N SER A 65 13.97 -12.12 -13.08
CA SER A 65 12.55 -12.15 -12.75
C SER A 65 11.82 -11.00 -13.42
N ILE A 66 12.27 -9.75 -13.21
CA ILE A 66 11.69 -8.55 -13.83
C ILE A 66 11.67 -8.68 -15.36
N ARG A 67 12.73 -9.21 -15.99
CA ARG A 67 12.77 -9.39 -17.44
C ARG A 67 11.71 -10.39 -17.94
N LYS A 68 11.40 -11.43 -17.17
CA LYS A 68 10.45 -12.48 -17.55
C LYS A 68 9.00 -12.06 -17.31
N THR A 69 8.71 -11.44 -16.17
CA THR A 69 7.35 -11.21 -15.67
C THR A 69 6.96 -9.73 -15.63
N GLY A 70 7.91 -8.82 -15.84
CA GLY A 70 7.71 -7.38 -15.68
C GLY A 70 7.81 -6.88 -14.23
N ALA A 71 7.98 -7.76 -13.23
CA ALA A 71 8.05 -7.39 -11.82
C ALA A 71 8.87 -8.39 -11.00
N TYR A 72 9.51 -7.93 -9.92
CA TYR A 72 10.05 -8.82 -8.89
C TYR A 72 9.00 -9.00 -7.78
N GLY A 73 8.62 -10.24 -7.49
CA GLY A 73 7.57 -10.56 -6.52
C GLY A 73 6.22 -10.87 -7.19
N VAL A 74 5.15 -10.24 -6.71
CA VAL A 74 3.79 -10.45 -7.25
C VAL A 74 3.67 -9.79 -8.61
N PRO A 75 3.30 -10.53 -9.68
CA PRO A 75 3.07 -9.94 -10.99
C PRO A 75 2.02 -8.82 -10.95
N TRP A 76 2.26 -7.74 -11.70
CA TRP A 76 1.38 -6.57 -11.71
C TRP A 76 -0.07 -6.92 -12.10
N GLY A 77 -0.25 -7.84 -13.06
CA GLY A 77 -1.58 -8.28 -13.51
C GLY A 77 -2.42 -8.88 -12.37
N ASP A 78 -1.83 -9.80 -11.61
CA ASP A 78 -2.53 -10.47 -10.50
C ASP A 78 -2.93 -9.47 -9.40
N LEU A 79 -2.06 -8.49 -9.12
CA LEU A 79 -2.33 -7.45 -8.14
C LEU A 79 -3.44 -6.50 -8.60
N GLN A 80 -3.45 -6.13 -9.89
CA GLN A 80 -4.48 -5.30 -10.48
C GLN A 80 -5.84 -6.01 -10.45
N ASP A 81 -5.89 -7.30 -10.76
CA ASP A 81 -7.11 -8.12 -10.72
C ASP A 81 -7.65 -8.27 -9.30
N PHE A 82 -6.76 -8.47 -8.32
CA PHE A 82 -7.13 -8.45 -6.90
C PHE A 82 -7.73 -7.09 -6.51
N THR A 83 -7.08 -6.00 -6.90
CA THR A 83 -7.51 -4.63 -6.57
C THR A 83 -8.89 -4.33 -7.18
N GLY A 84 -9.11 -4.74 -8.43
CA GLY A 84 -10.40 -4.65 -9.10
C GLY A 84 -11.49 -5.40 -8.33
N ARG A 85 -11.27 -6.68 -8.01
CA ARG A 85 -12.26 -7.49 -7.25
C ARG A 85 -12.54 -6.92 -5.86
N ASN A 86 -11.51 -6.47 -5.16
CA ASN A 86 -11.66 -5.88 -3.82
C ASN A 86 -12.52 -4.61 -3.88
N SER A 87 -12.25 -3.71 -4.83
CA SER A 87 -13.05 -2.49 -5.02
C SER A 87 -14.53 -2.78 -5.30
N GLN A 88 -14.81 -3.82 -6.11
CA GLN A 88 -16.17 -4.27 -6.39
C GLN A 88 -16.85 -4.82 -5.14
N SER A 89 -16.16 -5.65 -4.35
CA SER A 89 -16.68 -6.20 -3.09
C SER A 89 -17.03 -5.10 -2.09
N ILE A 90 -16.15 -4.11 -1.91
CA ILE A 90 -16.39 -2.93 -1.06
C ILE A 90 -17.62 -2.16 -1.56
N THR A 91 -17.73 -1.94 -2.86
CA THR A 91 -18.87 -1.22 -3.46
C THR A 91 -20.19 -1.97 -3.27
N LYS A 92 -20.20 -3.30 -3.46
CA LYS A 92 -21.37 -4.15 -3.23
C LYS A 92 -21.80 -4.10 -1.76
N GLY A 93 -20.87 -4.24 -0.82
CA GLY A 93 -21.15 -4.14 0.61
C GLY A 93 -21.73 -2.76 0.99
N ARG A 94 -21.18 -1.68 0.44
CA ARG A 94 -21.70 -0.32 0.65
C ARG A 94 -23.15 -0.16 0.16
N LYS A 95 -23.45 -0.62 -1.06
CA LYS A 95 -24.81 -0.58 -1.64
C LYS A 95 -25.81 -1.38 -0.79
N ALA A 96 -25.43 -2.59 -0.38
CA ALA A 96 -26.27 -3.42 0.49
C ALA A 96 -26.54 -2.73 1.84
N GLY A 97 -25.53 -2.08 2.43
CA GLY A 97 -25.71 -1.29 3.65
C GLY A 97 -26.68 -0.13 3.49
N THR A 98 -26.61 0.61 2.37
CA THR A 98 -27.55 1.70 2.09
C THR A 98 -28.97 1.19 1.85
N GLU A 99 -29.13 0.06 1.15
CA GLU A 99 -30.44 -0.55 0.91
C GLU A 99 -31.06 -1.07 2.22
N LEU A 100 -30.25 -1.64 3.11
CA LEU A 100 -30.70 -2.07 4.43
C LEU A 100 -31.18 -0.88 5.28
N ALA A 101 -30.46 0.25 5.24
CA ALA A 101 -30.87 1.45 5.95
C ALA A 101 -32.21 2.01 5.42
N GLN A 102 -32.41 2.02 4.11
CA GLN A 102 -33.68 2.41 3.48
C GLN A 102 -34.83 1.50 3.90
N ARG A 103 -34.64 0.17 3.84
CA ARG A 103 -35.66 -0.81 4.27
C ARG A 103 -36.04 -0.65 5.73
N ARG A 104 -35.07 -0.35 6.60
CA ARG A 104 -35.34 -0.06 8.03
C ARG A 104 -36.20 1.18 8.20
N TYR A 105 -35.86 2.27 7.51
CA TYR A 105 -36.64 3.51 7.54
C TYR A 105 -38.09 3.31 7.06
N GLU A 106 -38.28 2.62 5.94
CA GLU A 106 -39.63 2.34 5.41
C GLU A 106 -40.45 1.46 6.37
N LYS A 107 -39.83 0.44 6.96
CA LYS A 107 -40.49 -0.41 7.95
C LYS A 107 -40.95 0.39 9.17
N GLU A 108 -40.12 1.28 9.69
CA GLU A 108 -40.50 2.18 10.80
C GLU A 108 -41.62 3.16 10.39
N ARG A 109 -41.58 3.66 9.15
CA ARG A 109 -42.64 4.54 8.62
C ARG A 109 -43.98 3.81 8.56
N LEU A 110 -43.99 2.59 8.02
CA LEU A 110 -45.19 1.74 7.95
C LEU A 110 -45.72 1.39 9.34
N ALA A 111 -44.86 1.06 10.30
CA ALA A 111 -45.27 0.78 11.68
C ALA A 111 -45.93 2.00 12.36
N ARG A 112 -45.43 3.21 12.08
CA ARG A 112 -46.05 4.47 12.55
C ARG A 112 -47.41 4.70 11.91
N GLU A 113 -47.51 4.50 10.60
CA GLU A 113 -48.77 4.64 9.85
C GLU A 113 -49.80 3.62 10.34
N GLU A 114 -49.42 2.35 10.49
CA GLU A 114 -50.23 1.31 11.10
C GLU A 114 -50.77 1.77 12.46
N SER A 115 -49.89 2.18 13.38
CA SER A 115 -50.30 2.68 14.70
C SER A 115 -51.30 3.83 14.63
N GLN A 116 -51.15 4.74 13.66
CA GLN A 116 -52.11 5.83 13.43
C GLN A 116 -53.46 5.33 12.92
N LEU A 117 -53.46 4.35 11.99
CA LEU A 117 -54.67 3.74 11.47
C LEU A 117 -55.46 3.01 12.56
N TRP A 118 -54.79 2.20 13.39
CA TRP A 118 -55.40 1.53 14.54
C TRP A 118 -56.06 2.52 15.49
N ARG A 119 -55.35 3.61 15.86
CA ARG A 119 -55.91 4.69 16.69
C ARG A 119 -57.10 5.39 16.05
N LYS A 120 -57.13 5.54 14.73
CA LYS A 120 -58.19 6.26 14.02
C LYS A 120 -59.46 5.43 13.85
N TYR A 121 -59.34 4.15 13.49
CA TYR A 121 -60.49 3.34 13.06
C TYR A 121 -60.93 2.30 14.09
N GLN A 122 -60.06 1.90 15.01
CA GLN A 122 -60.34 0.87 16.01
C GLN A 122 -59.76 1.24 17.39
N PRO A 123 -60.17 2.38 17.97
CA PRO A 123 -59.64 2.83 19.26
C PRO A 123 -60.03 1.89 20.41
N ASP A 124 -61.21 1.25 20.34
CA ASP A 124 -61.75 0.41 21.40
C ASP A 124 -60.92 -0.86 21.64
N LEU A 125 -60.28 -1.39 20.59
CA LEU A 125 -59.39 -2.55 20.65
C LEU A 125 -58.04 -2.25 21.31
N LEU A 126 -57.70 -0.98 21.56
CA LEU A 126 -56.45 -0.57 22.20
C LEU A 126 -56.57 -0.44 23.74
N VAL A 127 -57.78 -0.54 24.30
CA VAL A 127 -58.06 -0.31 25.73
C VAL A 127 -57.97 -1.59 26.58
N GLU A 128 -58.04 -2.79 25.96
CA GLU A 128 -58.08 -4.08 26.69
C GLU A 128 -56.72 -4.63 27.14
N VAL A 129 -55.61 -3.93 26.87
CA VAL A 129 -54.26 -4.36 27.30
C VAL A 129 -53.74 -3.41 28.37
N SER A 130 -54.33 -3.46 29.56
CA SER A 130 -53.79 -2.87 30.79
C SER A 130 -53.84 -3.88 31.93
#